data_AF-A0A6G3TKF8-F1
#
_entry.id   AF-A0A6G3TKF8-F1
#
_cell.length_a   1.000
_cell.length_b   1.000
_cell.length_c   1.000
_cell.angle_alpha   90.00
_cell.angle_beta   90.00
_cell.angle_gamma   90.00
#
_symmetry.space_group_name_H-M   'P 1'
#
loop_
_entity.id
_entity.type
_entity.pdbx_description
1 polymer ?
#
loop_
_entity_poly.entity_id
_entity_poly.type
_entity_poly.pdbx_seq_one_letter_code
_entity_poly.pdbx_strand_id
1 'polypeptide(L)'
;MEAALTVFALLFLLAVVLGVYATVKAVGAAKRSVDRGISQARRTVEDHTLRARSLVQVGPAAELAQLRLTLRTSMRATQDALHARVAEDESLKESLALFERLSAHGFELDGELRRLESEPDRATLAERLPGLRERTERITRSADALRWAARDRARHFADDDLDSLSAQIDVEAGALRHWTETKTQAEAAAGTGP
;
A
#
# COMPACT_ATOMS: atom_id res chain seq x y z
N MET A 1 10.88 -40.40 -25.72
CA MET A 1 9.62 -39.93 -25.09
C MET A 1 9.88 -39.04 -23.87
N GLU A 2 10.93 -39.30 -23.07
CA GLU A 2 11.27 -38.49 -21.89
C GLU A 2 11.72 -37.05 -22.21
N ALA A 3 12.54 -36.86 -23.26
CA ALA A 3 13.02 -35.53 -23.66
C ALA A 3 11.90 -34.57 -24.10
N ALA A 4 10.82 -35.07 -24.70
CA ALA A 4 9.68 -34.25 -25.07
C ALA A 4 8.90 -33.78 -23.83
N LEU A 5 8.86 -34.61 -22.79
CA LEU A 5 8.16 -34.36 -21.54
C LEU A 5 8.88 -33.32 -20.67
N THR A 6 10.22 -33.36 -20.63
CA THR A 6 11.04 -32.36 -19.93
C THR A 6 10.98 -30.99 -20.59
N VAL A 7 10.98 -30.92 -21.93
CA VAL A 7 10.80 -29.66 -22.67
C VAL A 7 9.41 -29.07 -22.41
N PHE A 8 8.36 -29.89 -22.36
CA PHE A 8 7.01 -29.43 -22.03
C PHE A 8 6.90 -28.92 -20.58
N ALA A 9 7.52 -29.61 -19.63
CA ALA A 9 7.53 -29.18 -18.23
C ALA A 9 8.25 -27.83 -18.04
N LEU A 10 9.37 -27.63 -18.75
CA LEU A 10 10.10 -26.36 -18.73
C LEU A 10 9.30 -25.21 -19.35
N LEU A 11 8.62 -25.45 -20.47
CA LEU A 11 7.74 -24.45 -21.10
C LEU A 11 6.53 -24.12 -20.22
N PHE A 12 5.95 -25.11 -19.55
CA PHE A 12 4.85 -24.90 -18.63
C PHE A 12 5.28 -24.10 -17.39
N LEU A 13 6.42 -24.45 -16.80
CA LEU A 13 7.00 -23.72 -15.68
C LEU A 13 7.30 -22.26 -16.07
N LEU A 14 7.88 -22.05 -17.26
CA LEU A 14 8.13 -20.71 -17.82
C LEU A 14 6.81 -19.93 -17.99
N ALA A 15 5.77 -20.56 -18.53
CA ALA A 15 4.46 -19.93 -18.71
C ALA A 15 3.77 -19.59 -17.38
N VAL A 16 3.91 -20.44 -16.35
CA VAL A 16 3.40 -20.18 -15.00
C VAL A 16 4.13 -19.00 -14.36
N VAL A 17 5.46 -18.96 -14.46
CA VAL A 17 6.27 -17.84 -13.97
C VAL A 17 5.90 -16.52 -14.67
N LEU A 18 5.74 -16.53 -16.00
CA LEU A 18 5.30 -15.35 -16.74
C LEU A 18 3.85 -14.94 -16.40
N GLY A 19 2.95 -15.88 -16.19
CA GLY A 19 1.55 -15.63 -15.81
C GLY A 19 1.41 -14.99 -14.42
N VAL A 20 2.21 -15.47 -13.46
CA VAL A 20 2.31 -14.87 -12.12
C VAL A 20 2.91 -13.47 -12.20
N TYR A 21 3.96 -13.26 -13.00
CA TYR A 21 4.57 -11.94 -13.15
C TYR A 21 3.64 -10.90 -13.82
N ALA A 22 2.84 -11.33 -14.81
CA ALA A 22 1.88 -10.46 -15.49
C ALA A 22 0.71 -10.03 -14.59
N THR A 23 0.24 -10.92 -13.72
CA THR A 23 -0.87 -10.61 -12.79
C THR A 23 -0.45 -9.64 -11.68
N VAL A 24 0.77 -9.74 -11.18
CA VAL A 24 1.32 -8.78 -10.19
C VAL A 24 1.55 -7.40 -10.81
N LYS A 25 1.99 -7.34 -12.08
CA LYS A 25 2.30 -6.07 -12.79
C LYS A 25 1.05 -5.29 -13.21
N ALA A 26 -0.06 -5.98 -13.54
CA ALA A 26 -1.33 -5.33 -13.85
C ALA A 26 -1.96 -4.65 -12.63
N VAL A 27 -1.82 -5.25 -11.44
CA VAL A 27 -2.27 -4.65 -10.18
C VAL A 27 -1.35 -3.51 -9.72
N GLY A 28 -0.04 -3.61 -10.01
CA GLY A 28 0.93 -2.56 -9.70
C GLY A 28 0.81 -1.29 -10.56
N ALA A 29 0.40 -1.40 -11.82
CA ALA A 29 0.22 -0.25 -12.71
C ALA A 29 -1.05 0.56 -12.39
N ALA A 30 -2.13 -0.08 -11.97
CA ALA A 30 -3.36 0.60 -11.55
C ALA A 30 -3.19 1.38 -10.22
N LYS A 31 -2.25 0.98 -9.35
CA LYS A 31 -1.94 1.71 -8.11
C LYS A 31 -1.11 2.97 -8.30
N ARG A 32 -0.41 3.10 -9.44
CA ARG A 32 0.58 4.16 -9.68
C ARG A 32 -0.02 5.54 -10.00
N SER A 33 -1.34 5.64 -10.18
CA SER A 33 -2.03 6.93 -10.39
C SER A 33 -2.59 7.56 -9.11
N VAL A 34 -2.53 6.88 -7.96
CA VAL A 34 -3.07 7.41 -6.68
C VAL A 34 -2.00 8.13 -5.86
N ASP A 35 -0.73 7.78 -6.02
CA ASP A 35 0.38 8.39 -5.27
C ASP A 35 0.64 9.88 -5.59
N ARG A 36 0.08 10.40 -6.69
CA ARG A 36 0.18 11.84 -7.01
C ARG A 36 -0.93 12.70 -6.39
N GLY A 37 -1.96 12.11 -5.79
CA GLY A 37 -3.19 12.85 -5.46
C GLY A 37 -3.31 13.43 -4.04
N ILE A 38 -2.47 13.06 -3.08
CA ILE A 38 -2.81 13.26 -1.65
C ILE A 38 -1.71 13.99 -0.86
N SER A 39 -0.96 14.88 -1.52
CA SER A 39 -0.12 15.87 -0.83
C SER A 39 -0.40 17.31 -1.25
N GLN A 40 -1.36 17.55 -2.15
CA GLN A 40 -1.73 18.88 -2.64
C GLN A 40 -3.01 19.48 -2.02
N ALA A 41 -3.73 18.77 -1.14
CA ALA A 41 -5.00 19.24 -0.61
C ALA A 41 -4.94 19.97 0.75
N ARG A 42 -3.76 20.13 1.37
CA ARG A 42 -3.62 20.73 2.72
C ARG A 42 -2.86 22.07 2.77
N ARG A 43 -2.78 22.79 1.65
CA ARG A 43 -2.21 24.16 1.63
C ARG A 43 -3.05 25.21 0.92
N THR A 44 -4.35 25.00 0.81
CA THR A 44 -5.25 26.09 0.45
C THR A 44 -6.57 25.84 1.14
N VAL A 45 -7.15 26.93 1.66
CA VAL A 45 -8.36 26.98 2.49
C VAL A 45 -8.09 26.76 3.97
N GLU A 46 -7.41 27.73 4.59
CA GLU A 46 -7.87 28.12 5.93
C GLU A 46 -8.31 29.57 6.01
N ASP A 47 -7.74 30.51 5.26
CA ASP A 47 -8.13 31.90 5.49
C ASP A 47 -8.87 32.56 4.30
N HIS A 48 -10.18 32.75 4.53
CA HIS A 48 -11.00 33.89 4.10
C HIS A 48 -11.81 33.91 2.77
N THR A 49 -11.86 32.87 1.94
CA THR A 49 -12.61 32.98 0.65
C THR A 49 -13.73 31.99 0.35
N LEU A 50 -14.00 30.97 1.18
CA LEU A 50 -15.12 30.04 0.93
C LEU A 50 -16.46 30.42 1.59
N ARG A 51 -16.63 31.68 2.03
CA ARG A 51 -17.90 32.17 2.60
C ARG A 51 -18.99 32.48 1.56
N ALA A 52 -18.73 32.34 0.26
CA ALA A 52 -19.67 32.80 -0.77
C ALA A 52 -20.28 31.72 -1.67
N ARG A 53 -19.86 30.44 -1.59
CA ARG A 53 -20.30 29.40 -2.57
C ARG A 53 -21.02 28.19 -1.98
N SER A 54 -21.36 28.22 -0.69
CA SER A 54 -21.75 27.01 0.04
C SER A 54 -23.24 26.89 0.40
N LEU A 55 -24.05 27.84 -0.09
CA LEU A 55 -25.46 28.03 0.29
C LEU A 55 -26.45 26.96 -0.22
N VAL A 56 -25.98 25.81 -0.71
CA VAL A 56 -26.85 24.67 -1.08
C VAL A 56 -26.49 23.38 -0.31
N GLN A 57 -25.34 23.30 0.38
CA GLN A 57 -24.88 22.05 1.01
C GLN A 57 -24.10 22.22 2.33
N VAL A 58 -24.15 23.40 2.97
CA VAL A 58 -23.42 23.67 4.23
C VAL A 58 -24.37 23.82 5.39
N GLY A 59 -24.49 22.74 6.14
CA GLY A 59 -25.10 22.72 7.46
C GLY A 59 -24.36 21.72 8.36
N PRO A 60 -24.50 21.83 9.68
CA PRO A 60 -23.84 20.93 10.66
C PRO A 60 -24.02 19.43 10.34
N ALA A 61 -25.16 19.05 9.78
CA ALA A 61 -25.45 17.68 9.37
C ALA A 61 -24.58 17.18 8.19
N ALA A 62 -24.32 18.04 7.20
CA ALA A 62 -23.48 17.68 6.06
C ALA A 62 -22.01 17.49 6.49
N GLU A 63 -21.56 18.31 7.44
CA GLU A 63 -20.21 18.18 7.99
C GLU A 63 -20.06 16.91 8.83
N LEU A 64 -21.06 16.53 9.63
CA LEU A 64 -21.06 15.23 10.33
C LEU A 64 -20.94 14.05 9.35
N ALA A 65 -21.72 14.06 8.26
CA ALA A 65 -21.64 13.03 7.23
C ALA A 65 -20.23 12.96 6.61
N GLN A 66 -19.59 14.12 6.38
CA GLN A 66 -18.23 14.19 5.86
C GLN A 66 -17.19 13.64 6.86
N LEU A 67 -17.32 13.95 8.17
CA LEU A 67 -16.45 13.40 9.20
C LEU A 67 -16.55 11.88 9.25
N ARG A 68 -17.77 11.32 9.18
CA ARG A 68 -17.98 9.87 9.14
C ARG A 68 -17.38 9.22 7.91
N LEU A 69 -17.59 9.81 6.73
CA LEU A 69 -17.01 9.31 5.49
C LEU A 69 -15.48 9.30 5.58
N THR A 70 -14.87 10.37 6.09
CA THR A 70 -13.43 10.50 6.27
C THR A 70 -12.90 9.43 7.23
N LEU A 71 -13.54 9.27 8.39
CA LEU A 71 -13.19 8.27 9.39
C LEU A 71 -13.26 6.86 8.81
N ARG A 72 -14.40 6.47 8.21
CA ARG A 72 -14.59 5.13 7.62
C ARG A 72 -13.61 4.85 6.50
N THR A 73 -13.34 5.84 5.64
CA THR A 73 -12.40 5.69 4.52
C THR A 73 -10.98 5.48 5.02
N SER A 74 -10.52 6.29 5.99
CA SER A 74 -9.18 6.14 6.54
C SER A 74 -9.02 4.80 7.28
N MET A 75 -9.99 4.43 8.12
CA MET A 75 -9.95 3.15 8.84
C MET A 75 -9.92 1.95 7.90
N ARG A 76 -10.78 1.93 6.87
CA ARG A 76 -10.81 0.84 5.89
C ARG A 76 -9.51 0.76 5.08
N ALA A 77 -9.01 1.90 4.59
CA ALA A 77 -7.77 1.94 3.83
C ALA A 77 -6.55 1.49 4.66
N THR A 78 -6.56 1.71 5.98
CA THR A 78 -5.50 1.22 6.88
C THR A 78 -5.64 -0.28 7.14
N GLN A 79 -6.87 -0.76 7.37
CA GLN A 79 -7.13 -2.20 7.50
C GLN A 79 -6.66 -2.96 6.26
N ASP A 80 -7.06 -2.49 5.07
CA ASP A 80 -6.68 -3.11 3.80
C ASP A 80 -5.15 -3.13 3.62
N ALA A 81 -4.45 -2.06 4.01
CA ALA A 81 -3.00 -2.00 3.92
C ALA A 81 -2.28 -2.97 4.87
N LEU A 82 -2.77 -3.12 6.10
CA LEU A 82 -2.18 -4.02 7.10
C LEU A 82 -2.48 -5.50 6.77
N HIS A 83 -3.73 -5.85 6.47
CA HIS A 83 -4.11 -7.23 6.16
C HIS A 83 -3.49 -7.76 4.86
N ALA A 84 -3.25 -6.89 3.88
CA ALA A 84 -2.61 -7.30 2.64
C ALA A 84 -1.18 -7.84 2.83
N ARG A 85 -0.55 -7.64 3.99
CA ARG A 85 0.88 -7.92 4.24
C ARG A 85 1.17 -8.70 5.53
N VAL A 86 0.19 -8.84 6.43
CA VAL A 86 0.40 -9.55 7.72
C VAL A 86 0.82 -11.02 7.56
N ALA A 87 0.48 -11.65 6.44
CA ALA A 87 0.90 -13.03 6.14
C ALA A 87 2.37 -13.12 5.71
N GLU A 88 2.95 -12.04 5.20
CA GLU A 88 4.31 -11.98 4.67
C GLU A 88 5.31 -11.46 5.72
N ASP A 89 4.85 -10.62 6.67
CA ASP A 89 5.69 -9.97 7.67
C ASP A 89 5.11 -10.08 9.09
N GLU A 90 5.77 -10.87 9.93
CA GLU A 90 5.41 -11.05 11.34
C GLU A 90 5.58 -9.76 12.17
N SER A 91 6.45 -8.83 11.76
CA SER A 91 6.64 -7.56 12.45
C SER A 91 5.42 -6.61 12.33
N LEU A 92 4.53 -6.85 11.35
CA LEU A 92 3.28 -6.11 11.23
C LEU A 92 2.22 -6.51 12.26
N LYS A 93 2.42 -7.61 13.01
CA LYS A 93 1.49 -8.04 14.07
C LYS A 93 1.33 -6.98 15.15
N GLU A 94 2.41 -6.28 15.51
CA GLU A 94 2.34 -5.20 16.50
C GLU A 94 1.56 -3.99 15.97
N SER A 95 1.81 -3.59 14.72
CA SER A 95 1.05 -2.52 14.06
C SER A 95 -0.43 -2.87 13.92
N LEU A 96 -0.76 -4.15 13.69
CA LEU A 96 -2.13 -4.63 13.65
C LEU A 96 -2.80 -4.56 15.02
N ALA A 97 -2.13 -4.98 16.09
CA ALA A 97 -2.65 -4.85 17.46
C ALA A 97 -2.89 -3.38 17.86
N LEU A 98 -2.01 -2.46 17.45
CA LEU A 98 -2.22 -1.02 17.61
C LEU A 98 -3.44 -0.54 16.81
N PHE A 99 -3.60 -1.01 15.57
CA PHE A 99 -4.75 -0.69 14.75
C PHE A 99 -6.06 -1.20 15.34
N GLU A 100 -6.10 -2.40 15.91
CA GLU A 100 -7.29 -2.95 16.57
C GLU A 100 -7.75 -2.06 17.73
N ARG A 101 -6.81 -1.61 18.58
CA ARG A 101 -7.10 -0.65 19.66
C ARG A 101 -7.58 0.69 19.12
N LEU A 102 -6.97 1.21 18.06
CA LEU A 102 -7.42 2.44 17.39
C LEU A 102 -8.82 2.26 16.78
N SER A 103 -9.11 1.07 16.24
CA SER A 103 -10.39 0.77 15.60
C SER A 103 -11.55 0.77 16.56
N ALA A 104 -11.34 0.30 17.80
CA ALA A 104 -12.34 0.42 18.85
C ALA A 104 -12.75 1.88 19.08
N HIS A 105 -11.77 2.79 19.19
CA HIS A 105 -12.04 4.23 19.32
C HIS A 105 -12.68 4.83 18.06
N GLY A 106 -12.30 4.35 16.87
CA GLY A 106 -12.92 4.74 15.61
C GLY A 106 -14.40 4.34 15.53
N PHE A 107 -14.75 3.12 15.95
CA PHE A 107 -16.14 2.66 15.98
C PHE A 107 -16.98 3.40 17.02
N GLU A 108 -16.41 3.69 18.19
CA GLU A 108 -17.06 4.51 19.22
C GLU A 108 -17.39 5.90 18.67
N LEU A 109 -16.43 6.54 17.99
CA LEU A 109 -16.62 7.85 17.38
C LEU A 109 -17.62 7.82 16.21
N ASP A 110 -17.60 6.81 15.33
CA ASP A 110 -18.62 6.69 14.27
C ASP A 110 -20.02 6.50 14.87
N GLY A 111 -20.14 5.74 15.97
CA GLY A 111 -21.38 5.59 16.72
C GLY A 111 -21.88 6.90 17.32
N GLU A 112 -20.99 7.72 17.87
CA GLU A 112 -21.29 9.07 18.35
C GLU A 112 -21.75 9.99 17.21
N LEU A 113 -21.00 10.05 16.11
CA LEU A 113 -21.35 10.84 14.92
C LEU A 113 -22.72 10.42 14.35
N ARG A 114 -22.99 9.11 14.28
CA ARG A 114 -24.27 8.57 13.81
C ARG A 114 -25.46 8.96 14.70
N ARG A 115 -25.28 8.98 16.02
CA ARG A 115 -26.34 9.43 16.95
C ARG A 115 -26.62 10.92 16.80
N LEU A 116 -25.59 11.72 16.52
CA LEU A 116 -25.74 13.16 16.31
C LEU A 116 -26.37 13.52 14.95
N GLU A 117 -26.30 12.66 13.94
CA GLU A 117 -27.02 12.91 12.68
C GLU A 117 -28.54 12.99 12.86
N SER A 118 -29.10 12.25 13.83
CA SER A 118 -30.52 12.29 14.16
C SER A 118 -30.92 13.45 15.08
N GLU A 119 -29.98 14.27 15.55
CA GLU A 119 -30.26 15.41 16.42
C GLU A 119 -30.94 16.56 15.62
N PRO A 120 -32.20 16.93 15.97
CA PRO A 120 -32.89 18.04 15.32
C PRO A 120 -32.29 19.41 15.67
N ASP A 121 -31.67 19.58 16.84
CA ASP A 121 -31.09 20.86 17.25
C ASP A 121 -29.76 21.16 16.54
N ARG A 122 -29.84 21.98 15.48
CA ARG A 122 -28.67 22.38 14.69
C ARG A 122 -27.72 23.32 15.43
N ALA A 123 -28.17 24.05 16.44
CA ALA A 123 -27.31 24.94 17.22
C ALA A 123 -26.40 24.12 18.14
N THR A 124 -26.98 23.17 18.87
CA THR A 124 -26.23 22.23 19.71
C THR A 124 -25.25 21.39 18.89
N LEU A 125 -25.62 21.00 17.66
CA LEU A 125 -24.69 20.31 16.75
C LEU A 125 -23.49 21.18 16.36
N ALA A 126 -23.73 22.46 16.05
CA ALA A 126 -22.67 23.38 15.65
C ALA A 126 -21.64 23.62 16.78
N GLU A 127 -22.10 23.64 18.04
CA GLU A 127 -21.22 23.81 19.21
C GLU A 127 -20.31 22.59 19.46
N ARG A 128 -20.81 21.37 19.23
CA ARG A 128 -20.05 20.13 19.46
C ARG A 128 -19.13 19.75 18.30
N LEU A 129 -19.40 20.28 17.11
CA LEU A 129 -18.73 19.95 15.87
C LEU A 129 -17.19 20.08 15.92
N PRO A 130 -16.61 21.17 16.49
CA PRO A 130 -15.16 21.34 16.53
C PRO A 130 -14.45 20.21 17.31
N GLY A 131 -15.04 19.77 18.43
CA GLY A 131 -14.48 18.67 19.22
C GLY A 131 -14.54 17.32 18.50
N LEU A 132 -15.62 17.07 17.75
CA LEU A 132 -15.76 15.88 16.90
C LEU A 132 -14.74 15.89 15.75
N ARG A 133 -14.51 17.07 15.16
CA ARG A 133 -13.50 17.26 14.11
C ARG A 133 -12.11 16.94 14.63
N GLU A 134 -11.73 17.47 15.79
CA GLU A 134 -10.41 17.23 16.39
C GLU A 134 -10.19 15.74 16.72
N ARG A 135 -11.19 15.09 17.32
CA ARG A 135 -11.13 13.65 17.62
C ARG A 135 -11.03 12.81 16.36
N THR A 136 -11.81 13.14 15.33
CA THR A 136 -11.74 12.48 14.01
C THR A 136 -10.35 12.63 13.43
N GLU A 137 -9.81 13.85 13.41
CA GLU A 137 -8.50 14.13 12.84
C GLU A 137 -7.37 13.41 13.57
N ARG A 138 -7.45 13.31 14.91
CA ARG A 138 -6.48 12.55 15.70
C ARG A 138 -6.47 11.07 15.32
N ILE A 139 -7.66 10.45 15.19
CA ILE A 139 -7.77 9.05 14.79
C ILE A 139 -7.28 8.85 13.35
N THR A 140 -7.69 9.72 12.42
CA THR A 140 -7.27 9.57 11.01
C THR A 140 -5.77 9.77 10.84
N ARG A 141 -5.15 10.71 11.55
CA ARG A 141 -3.69 10.88 11.55
C ARG A 141 -2.96 9.63 12.07
N SER A 142 -3.44 9.05 13.16
CA SER A 142 -2.86 7.79 13.67
C SER A 142 -3.04 6.63 12.69
N ALA A 143 -4.22 6.52 12.06
CA ALA A 143 -4.48 5.51 11.05
C ALA A 143 -3.62 5.69 9.79
N ASP A 144 -3.39 6.94 9.37
CA ASP A 144 -2.54 7.27 8.23
C ASP A 144 -1.06 6.98 8.53
N ALA A 145 -0.59 7.22 9.76
CA ALA A 145 0.77 6.86 10.19
C ALA A 145 1.00 5.34 10.12
N LEU A 146 0.04 4.54 10.62
CA LEU A 146 0.08 3.07 10.51
C LEU A 146 0.09 2.62 9.05
N ARG A 147 -0.72 3.25 8.20
CA ARG A 147 -0.76 2.95 6.75
C ARG A 147 0.57 3.28 6.08
N TRP A 148 1.20 4.39 6.46
CA TRP A 148 2.48 4.78 5.91
C TRP A 148 3.58 3.80 6.32
N ALA A 149 3.64 3.39 7.59
CA ALA A 149 4.57 2.38 8.07
C ALA A 149 4.41 1.04 7.32
N ALA A 150 3.18 0.56 7.12
CA ALA A 150 2.91 -0.66 6.37
C ALA A 150 3.38 -0.57 4.90
N ARG A 151 3.19 0.59 4.25
CA ARG A 151 3.64 0.81 2.86
C ARG A 151 5.14 0.95 2.74
N ASP A 152 5.78 1.58 3.71
CA ASP A 152 7.23 1.75 3.75
C ASP A 152 7.92 0.40 3.88
N ARG A 153 7.39 -0.48 4.74
CA ARG A 153 7.88 -1.84 4.91
C ARG A 153 7.75 -2.68 3.64
N ALA A 154 6.63 -2.56 2.93
CA ALA A 154 6.42 -3.24 1.65
C ALA A 154 7.42 -2.80 0.57
N ARG A 155 7.84 -1.53 0.58
CA ARG A 155 8.90 -1.04 -0.32
C ARG A 155 10.24 -1.68 0.04
N HIS A 156 10.62 -1.64 1.32
CA HIS A 156 11.87 -2.24 1.78
C HIS A 156 11.96 -3.75 1.50
N PHE A 157 10.92 -4.54 1.75
CA PHE A 157 10.96 -5.97 1.41
C PHE A 157 11.12 -6.23 -0.09
N ALA A 158 10.48 -5.43 -0.94
CA ALA A 158 10.62 -5.57 -2.38
C ALA A 158 12.02 -5.17 -2.88
N ASP A 159 12.63 -4.16 -2.26
CA ASP A 159 13.99 -3.74 -2.55
C ASP A 159 14.99 -4.82 -2.09
N ASP A 160 14.84 -5.36 -0.87
CA ASP A 160 15.69 -6.44 -0.34
C ASP A 160 15.63 -7.72 -1.20
N ASP A 161 14.43 -8.10 -1.65
CA ASP A 161 14.23 -9.25 -2.55
C ASP A 161 14.88 -9.02 -3.92
N LEU A 162 14.76 -7.80 -4.47
CA LEU A 162 15.40 -7.42 -5.73
C LEU A 162 16.94 -7.41 -5.64
N ASP A 163 17.48 -6.94 -4.52
CA ASP A 163 18.92 -6.95 -4.26
C ASP A 163 19.45 -8.38 -4.15
N SER A 164 18.74 -9.25 -3.43
CA SER A 164 19.06 -10.69 -3.34
C SER A 164 19.03 -11.36 -4.72
N LEU A 165 17.99 -11.09 -5.52
CA LEU A 165 17.87 -11.62 -6.87
C LEU A 165 19.00 -11.11 -7.78
N SER A 166 19.32 -9.82 -7.70
CA SER A 166 20.42 -9.22 -8.46
C SER A 166 21.75 -9.89 -8.12
N ALA A 167 22.02 -10.11 -6.83
CA ALA A 167 23.21 -10.80 -6.37
C ALA A 167 23.29 -12.25 -6.89
N GLN A 168 22.16 -12.97 -6.91
CA GLN A 168 22.12 -14.32 -7.48
C GLN A 168 22.40 -14.33 -8.98
N ILE A 169 21.78 -13.40 -9.72
CA ILE A 169 22.01 -13.24 -11.16
C ILE A 169 23.49 -12.94 -11.44
N ASP A 170 24.14 -12.09 -10.64
CA ASP A 170 25.55 -11.77 -10.81
C ASP A 170 26.47 -13.00 -10.62
N VAL A 171 26.16 -13.85 -9.63
CA VAL A 171 26.88 -15.11 -9.41
C VAL A 171 26.68 -16.07 -10.59
N GLU A 172 25.45 -16.26 -11.05
CA GLU A 172 25.13 -17.15 -12.18
C GLU A 172 25.75 -16.65 -13.50
N ALA A 173 25.65 -15.35 -13.77
CA ALA A 173 26.27 -14.73 -14.93
C ALA A 173 27.81 -14.81 -14.87
N GLY A 174 28.40 -14.68 -13.66
CA GLY A 174 29.82 -14.90 -13.42
C GLY A 174 30.25 -16.32 -13.74
N ALA A 175 29.48 -17.32 -13.33
CA ALA A 175 29.74 -18.73 -13.63
C ALA A 175 29.73 -19.01 -15.14
N LEU A 176 28.77 -18.44 -15.88
CA LEU A 176 28.69 -18.58 -17.34
C LEU A 176 29.90 -17.96 -18.07
N ARG A 177 30.39 -16.80 -17.61
CA ARG A 177 31.60 -16.17 -18.15
C ARG A 177 32.85 -17.02 -17.91
N HIS A 178 33.01 -17.52 -16.69
CA HIS A 178 34.16 -18.37 -16.36
C HIS A 178 34.18 -19.68 -17.14
N TRP A 179 33.01 -20.29 -17.39
CA TRP A 179 32.91 -21.46 -18.27
C TRP A 179 33.31 -21.15 -19.72
N THR A 180 32.95 -19.97 -20.23
CA THR A 180 33.33 -19.54 -21.58
C THR A 180 34.83 -19.29 -21.70
N GLU A 181 35.44 -18.64 -20.70
CA GLU A 181 36.89 -18.39 -20.64
C GLU A 181 37.69 -19.69 -20.54
N THR A 182 37.28 -20.61 -19.67
CA THR A 182 37.94 -21.92 -19.51
C THR A 182 37.82 -22.78 -20.76
N LYS A 183 36.66 -22.77 -21.44
CA LYS A 183 36.50 -23.44 -22.75
C LYS A 183 37.42 -22.84 -23.82
N THR A 184 37.48 -21.51 -23.89
CA THR A 184 38.35 -20.80 -24.85
C THR A 184 39.83 -21.08 -24.58
N GLN A 185 40.26 -21.12 -23.31
CA GLN A 185 41.62 -21.53 -22.93
C GLN A 185 41.92 -22.98 -23.28
N ALA A 186 40.97 -23.90 -23.04
CA ALA A 186 41.14 -25.31 -23.40
C ALA A 186 41.27 -25.52 -24.92
N GLU A 187 40.48 -24.81 -25.72
CA GLU A 187 40.57 -24.84 -27.19
C GLU A 187 41.88 -24.23 -27.72
N ALA A 188 42.36 -23.13 -27.13
CA ALA A 188 43.65 -22.53 -27.48
C ALA A 188 44.85 -23.44 -27.14
N ALA A 189 44.79 -24.14 -26.00
CA ALA A 189 45.81 -25.11 -25.61
C ALA A 189 45.81 -26.36 -26.51
N ALA A 190 44.63 -26.81 -26.97
CA ALA A 190 44.50 -27.96 -27.88
C ALA A 190 44.92 -27.63 -29.33
N GLY A 191 44.76 -26.38 -29.78
CA GLY A 191 45.17 -25.93 -31.11
C GLY A 191 46.68 -25.66 -31.28
N THR A 192 47.47 -25.77 -30.22
CA THR A 192 48.92 -25.51 -30.21
C THR A 192 49.76 -26.81 -30.11
N GLY A 193 49.19 -27.97 -30.47
CA GLY A 193 49.93 -29.22 -30.62
C GLY A 193 50.64 -29.32 -31.98
N PRO A 194 51.88 -29.84 -32.05
CA PRO A 194 52.75 -29.82 -33.24
C PRO A 194 52.24 -30.64 -34.44
#